data_AF-A0A7S9GH35-F1
#
_entry.id   AF-A0A7S9GH35-F1
#
_cell.length_a   1.000
_cell.length_b   1.000
_cell.length_c   1.000
_cell.angle_alpha   90.00
_cell.angle_beta   90.00
_cell.angle_gamma   90.00
#
_symmetry.space_group_name_H-M   'P 1'
#
loop_
_entity.id
_entity.type
_entity.pdbx_description
1 polymer ?
#
loop_
_entity_poly.entity_id
_entity_poly.type
_entity_poly.pdbx_seq_one_letter_code
_entity_poly.pdbx_strand_id
1 'polypeptide(L)'
;MTIDTFYVKAKIDTTGNYADASYFKDPACTQPASQPLRISKTAGVCRFVQVSDSDLVLVGTVFKTLGQPPTLNSQNFAAANDEYTVAVPMPTATVVTKGVVLMFSSPGAVESLYPTTDPEVKNDET
;
A
#
# COMPACT_ATOMS: atom_id res chain seq x y z
N MET A 1 17.80 2.69 9.38
CA MET A 1 16.42 2.42 8.98
C MET A 1 16.25 3.06 7.61
N THR A 2 16.20 2.24 6.56
CA THR A 2 15.94 2.71 5.19
C THR A 2 14.42 2.79 4.97
N ILE A 3 13.95 3.46 3.93
CA ILE A 3 12.53 3.51 3.65
C ILE A 3 12.36 3.14 2.20
N ASP A 4 11.61 2.08 1.96
CA ASP A 4 11.30 1.65 0.61
C ASP A 4 9.91 2.15 0.25
N THR A 5 9.80 2.71 -0.95
CA THR A 5 8.62 3.44 -1.40
C THR A 5 8.09 2.84 -2.68
N PHE A 6 6.80 2.55 -2.71
CA PHE A 6 6.05 2.27 -3.91
C PHE A 6 5.14 3.44 -4.25
N TYR A 7 5.13 3.79 -5.53
CA TYR A 7 4.23 4.78 -6.09
C TYR A 7 3.00 4.05 -6.65
N VAL A 8 1.81 4.54 -6.32
CA VAL A 8 0.56 3.83 -6.59
C VAL A 8 -0.37 4.69 -7.43
N LYS A 9 -0.86 4.10 -8.52
CA LYS A 9 -1.95 4.63 -9.34
C LYS A 9 -3.17 3.72 -9.17
N ALA A 10 -4.33 4.30 -8.86
CA ALA A 10 -5.56 3.53 -8.67
C ALA A 10 -6.71 4.09 -9.50
N LYS A 11 -7.56 3.19 -9.97
CA LYS A 11 -8.84 3.47 -10.62
C LYS A 11 -9.90 2.52 -10.12
N ILE A 12 -11.17 2.83 -10.37
CA ILE A 12 -12.26 1.91 -10.08
C ILE A 12 -12.11 0.68 -10.99
N ASP A 13 -12.25 -0.50 -10.42
CA ASP A 13 -12.22 -1.76 -11.15
C ASP A 13 -13.47 -1.93 -12.05
N THR A 14 -13.49 -2.98 -12.87
CA THR A 14 -14.63 -3.24 -13.76
C THR A 14 -15.91 -3.62 -13.04
N THR A 15 -15.85 -3.98 -11.76
CA THR A 15 -17.04 -4.30 -10.94
C THR A 15 -17.65 -3.07 -10.29
N GLY A 16 -16.92 -1.95 -10.22
CA GLY A 16 -17.37 -0.73 -9.58
C GLY A 16 -17.18 -0.70 -8.06
N ASN A 17 -16.59 -1.73 -7.46
CA ASN A 17 -16.54 -1.90 -6.00
C ASN A 17 -15.12 -1.83 -5.42
N TYR A 18 -14.09 -2.07 -6.23
CA TYR A 18 -12.72 -2.16 -5.78
C TYR A 18 -11.83 -1.15 -6.49
N ALA A 19 -10.65 -0.91 -5.92
CA ALA A 19 -9.59 -0.19 -6.59
C ALA A 19 -8.68 -1.17 -7.35
N ASP A 20 -8.58 -0.99 -8.66
CA ASP A 20 -7.53 -1.60 -9.49
C ASP A 20 -6.27 -0.74 -9.36
N ALA A 21 -5.28 -1.25 -8.61
CA ALA A 21 -4.07 -0.52 -8.25
C ALA A 21 -2.83 -1.07 -8.96
N SER A 22 -2.07 -0.17 -9.58
CA SER A 22 -0.76 -0.43 -10.16
C SER A 22 0.34 0.18 -9.30
N TYR A 23 1.43 -0.57 -9.12
CA TYR A 23 2.55 -0.21 -8.23
C TYR A 23 3.82 0.01 -9.03
N PHE A 24 4.59 1.02 -8.66
CA PHE A 24 5.81 1.42 -9.36
C PHE A 24 6.93 1.73 -8.36
N LYS A 25 8.18 1.60 -8.82
CA LYS A 25 9.38 1.93 -8.04
C LYS A 25 9.80 3.39 -8.18
N ASP A 26 9.18 4.13 -9.10
CA ASP A 26 9.47 5.53 -9.41
C ASP A 26 8.19 6.37 -9.54
N PRO A 27 8.24 7.69 -9.23
CA PRO A 27 7.06 8.57 -9.28
C PRO A 27 6.56 8.83 -10.71
N ALA A 28 7.39 8.61 -11.73
CA ALA A 28 7.01 8.77 -13.12
C ALA A 28 6.25 7.54 -13.68
N CYS A 29 6.04 6.50 -12.87
CA CYS A 29 5.35 5.27 -13.24
C CYS A 29 6.00 4.52 -14.41
N THR A 30 7.32 4.58 -14.54
CA THR A 30 8.06 3.96 -15.65
C THR A 30 8.64 2.59 -15.30
N GLN A 31 8.76 2.28 -14.00
CA GLN A 31 9.32 1.05 -13.47
C GLN A 31 8.24 0.31 -12.67
N PRO A 32 7.44 -0.56 -13.31
CA PRO A 32 6.43 -1.34 -12.60
C PRO A 32 7.07 -2.26 -11.56
N ALA A 33 6.40 -2.40 -10.42
CA ALA A 33 6.76 -3.37 -9.38
C ALA A 33 6.01 -4.69 -9.59
N SER A 34 6.69 -5.81 -9.41
CA SER A 34 6.10 -7.15 -9.45
C SER A 34 5.50 -7.52 -8.10
N GLN A 35 4.42 -8.32 -8.12
CA GLN A 35 3.87 -8.93 -6.91
C GLN A 35 4.59 -10.26 -6.58
N PRO A 36 4.83 -10.59 -5.28
CA PRO A 36 4.66 -9.71 -4.13
C PRO A 36 5.63 -8.52 -4.21
N LEU A 37 5.20 -7.36 -3.72
CA LEU A 37 6.03 -6.19 -3.58
C LEU A 37 7.18 -6.50 -2.61
N ARG A 38 8.41 -6.21 -3.03
CA ARG A 38 9.61 -6.56 -2.28
C ARG A 38 10.33 -5.30 -1.79
N ILE A 39 10.72 -5.34 -0.53
CA ILE A 39 11.50 -4.29 0.13
C ILE A 39 12.73 -4.89 0.80
N SER A 40 13.72 -4.06 1.09
CA SER A 40 14.88 -4.41 1.90
C SER A 40 14.44 -4.92 3.26
N LYS A 41 15.07 -6.01 3.70
CA LYS A 41 14.93 -6.54 5.05
C LYS A 41 15.24 -5.48 6.13
N THR A 42 16.05 -4.48 5.81
CA THR A 42 16.50 -3.44 6.75
C THR A 42 15.71 -2.13 6.69
N ALA A 43 14.71 -2.03 5.78
CA ALA A 43 13.87 -0.84 5.66
C ALA A 43 13.12 -0.54 6.97
N GLY A 44 12.35 -1.50 7.44
CA GLY A 44 11.53 -1.30 8.64
C GLY A 44 10.24 -0.52 8.41
N VAL A 45 10.09 0.12 7.25
CA VAL A 45 8.82 0.71 6.75
C VAL A 45 8.73 0.50 5.24
N CYS A 46 7.53 0.13 4.78
CA CYS A 46 7.11 0.23 3.38
C CYS A 46 6.17 1.44 3.23
N ARG A 47 6.51 2.40 2.37
CA ARG A 47 5.64 3.54 2.04
C ARG A 47 4.89 3.28 0.76
N PHE A 48 3.63 3.70 0.73
CA PHE A 48 2.86 3.82 -0.49
C PHE A 48 2.51 5.29 -0.68
N VAL A 49 2.81 5.82 -1.86
CA VAL A 49 2.59 7.23 -2.23
C VAL A 49 1.67 7.25 -3.44
N GLN A 50 0.54 7.95 -3.34
CA GLN A 50 -0.32 8.16 -4.50
C GLN A 50 0.40 9.04 -5.54
N VAL A 51 0.34 8.65 -6.81
CA VAL A 51 0.83 9.50 -7.91
C VAL A 51 -0.21 10.53 -8.33
N SER A 52 0.24 11.64 -8.92
CA SER A 52 -0.64 12.75 -9.32
C SER A 52 -1.69 12.37 -10.37
N ASP A 53 -1.41 11.36 -11.19
CA ASP A 53 -2.28 10.89 -12.26
C ASP A 53 -3.12 9.67 -11.82
N SER A 54 -3.56 9.63 -10.56
CA SER A 54 -4.45 8.61 -10.01
C SER A 54 -5.91 9.06 -10.08
N ASP A 55 -6.81 8.19 -10.56
CA ASP A 55 -8.24 8.51 -10.69
C ASP A 55 -8.94 8.50 -9.33
N LEU A 56 -8.34 7.84 -8.34
CA LEU A 56 -8.82 7.77 -6.96
C LEU A 56 -7.82 8.37 -5.97
N VAL A 57 -8.32 8.78 -4.81
CA VAL A 57 -7.55 9.42 -3.73
C VAL A 57 -7.25 8.44 -2.61
N LEU A 58 -5.99 8.26 -2.25
CA LEU A 58 -5.55 7.38 -1.15
C LEU A 58 -5.94 8.00 0.20
N VAL A 59 -6.69 7.26 1.00
CA VAL A 59 -7.15 7.72 2.33
C VAL A 59 -6.52 6.94 3.49
N GLY A 60 -6.01 5.74 3.23
CA GLY A 60 -5.38 4.94 4.27
C GLY A 60 -5.09 3.51 3.85
N THR A 61 -4.68 2.71 4.81
CA THR A 61 -4.43 1.28 4.63
C THR A 61 -4.75 0.49 5.90
N VAL A 62 -5.18 -0.75 5.72
CA VAL A 62 -5.11 -1.79 6.75
C VAL A 62 -4.13 -2.87 6.31
N PHE A 63 -3.42 -3.48 7.25
CA PHE A 63 -2.46 -4.52 6.92
C PHE A 63 -2.44 -5.62 7.99
N LYS A 64 -1.97 -6.80 7.62
CA LYS A 64 -1.71 -7.89 8.58
C LYS A 64 -0.49 -8.68 8.17
N THR A 65 0.21 -9.25 9.13
CA THR A 65 1.24 -10.26 8.85
C THR A 65 0.56 -11.57 8.46
N LEU A 66 0.86 -12.10 7.28
CA LEU A 66 0.30 -13.36 6.80
C LEU A 66 0.82 -14.53 7.65
N GLY A 67 -0.04 -15.53 7.85
CA GLY A 67 0.25 -16.68 8.73
C GLY A 67 0.16 -16.38 10.23
N GLN A 68 -0.25 -15.17 10.63
CA GLN A 68 -0.55 -14.81 12.02
C GLN A 68 -2.07 -14.73 12.27
N PRO A 69 -2.52 -14.87 13.53
CA PRO A 69 -3.94 -14.73 13.86
C PRO A 69 -4.53 -13.40 13.37
N PRO A 70 -5.76 -13.40 12.84
CA PRO A 70 -6.40 -12.17 12.41
C PRO A 70 -6.70 -11.32 13.65
N THR A 71 -6.07 -10.16 13.75
CA THR A 71 -6.39 -9.13 14.74
C THR A 71 -6.51 -7.83 13.98
N LEU A 72 -7.49 -6.99 14.29
CA LEU A 72 -7.57 -5.62 13.80
C LEU A 72 -7.49 -4.70 15.01
N ASN A 73 -6.51 -3.80 15.02
CA ASN A 73 -6.33 -2.83 16.10
C ASN A 73 -5.66 -1.57 15.54
N SER A 74 -5.46 -0.54 16.36
CA SER A 74 -4.86 0.71 15.92
C SER A 74 -3.42 0.58 15.39
N GLN A 75 -2.73 -0.55 15.64
CA GLN A 75 -1.36 -0.79 15.18
C GLN A 75 -1.31 -1.33 13.75
N ASN A 76 -2.45 -1.69 13.16
CA ASN A 76 -2.50 -2.30 11.84
C ASN A 76 -3.44 -1.60 10.86
N PHE A 77 -3.68 -0.32 11.16
CA PHE A 77 -4.28 0.69 10.30
C PHE A 77 -3.31 1.88 10.23
N ALA A 78 -3.18 2.49 9.05
CA ALA A 78 -2.48 3.75 8.88
C ALA A 78 -3.28 4.67 7.96
N ALA A 79 -3.66 5.85 8.44
CA ALA A 79 -4.29 6.88 7.61
C ALA A 79 -3.27 7.49 6.64
N ALA A 80 -3.74 7.95 5.49
CA ALA A 80 -2.91 8.74 4.59
C ALA A 80 -2.65 10.12 5.21
N ASN A 81 -1.44 10.66 5.02
CA ASN A 81 -1.13 12.04 5.38
C ASN A 81 -1.61 13.03 4.29
N ASP A 82 -1.36 14.32 4.50
CA ASP A 82 -1.72 15.40 3.55
C ASP A 82 -0.99 15.31 2.20
N GLU A 83 0.04 14.46 2.10
CA GLU A 83 0.78 14.15 0.86
C GLU A 83 0.33 12.82 0.24
N TYR A 84 -0.85 12.32 0.60
CA TYR A 84 -1.41 11.05 0.12
C TYR A 84 -0.44 9.87 0.24
N THR A 85 0.25 9.81 1.39
CA THR A 85 1.21 8.76 1.73
C THR A 85 0.71 7.95 2.92
N VAL A 86 0.83 6.63 2.84
CA VAL A 86 0.69 5.72 4.00
C VAL A 86 2.00 5.00 4.29
N ALA A 87 2.23 4.67 5.56
CA ALA A 87 3.41 3.94 6.02
C ALA A 87 2.99 2.63 6.70
N VAL A 88 3.48 1.51 6.17
CA VAL A 88 3.29 0.17 6.74
C VAL A 88 4.59 -0.23 7.46
N PRO A 89 4.59 -0.32 8.80
CA PRO A 89 5.75 -0.80 9.54
C PRO A 89 6.11 -2.22 9.13
N MET A 90 7.39 -2.54 9.04
CA MET A 90 7.89 -3.87 8.72
C MET A 90 8.95 -4.27 9.75
N PRO A 91 9.02 -5.53 10.20
CA PRO A 91 10.09 -5.95 11.10
C PRO A 91 11.44 -5.91 10.35
N THR A 92 12.54 -5.65 11.07
CA THR A 92 13.90 -5.68 10.50
C THR A 92 14.70 -6.91 10.94
N ALA A 93 14.27 -7.57 12.02
CA ALA A 93 14.92 -8.76 12.56
C ALA A 93 14.52 -10.05 11.82
N THR A 94 13.29 -10.12 11.30
CA THR A 94 12.71 -11.32 10.69
C THR A 94 12.13 -11.01 9.31
N VAL A 95 12.13 -12.04 8.45
CA VAL A 95 11.43 -11.97 7.15
C VAL A 95 9.98 -12.34 7.36
N VAL A 96 9.07 -11.51 6.87
CA VAL A 96 7.61 -11.69 6.92
C VAL A 96 6.99 -11.26 5.60
N THR A 97 5.78 -11.74 5.34
CA THR A 97 4.90 -11.18 4.32
C THR A 97 3.73 -10.49 5.00
N LYS A 98 3.38 -9.28 4.58
CA LYS A 98 2.15 -8.60 4.97
C LYS A 98 1.17 -8.57 3.81
N GLY A 99 -0.10 -8.90 4.08
CA GLY A 99 -1.20 -8.49 3.22
C GLY A 99 -1.54 -7.04 3.54
N VAL A 100 -1.63 -6.20 2.53
CA VAL A 100 -1.89 -4.76 2.67
C VAL A 100 -3.11 -4.41 1.82
N VAL A 101 -4.16 -3.88 2.42
CA VAL A 101 -5.29 -3.27 1.70
C VAL A 101 -5.06 -1.77 1.68
N LEU A 102 -4.91 -1.18 0.50
CA LEU A 102 -5.01 0.27 0.34
C LEU A 102 -6.48 0.65 0.18
N MET A 103 -6.89 1.74 0.84
CA MET A 103 -8.24 2.29 0.75
C MET A 103 -8.19 3.59 -0.03
N PHE A 104 -9.00 3.68 -1.07
CA PHE A 104 -9.13 4.87 -1.89
C PHE A 104 -10.55 5.45 -1.83
N SER A 105 -10.71 6.72 -2.15
CA SER A 105 -12.01 7.39 -2.32
C SER A 105 -12.13 8.06 -3.68
N SER A 106 -13.35 8.43 -4.05
CA SER A 106 -13.60 9.36 -5.16
C SER A 106 -12.86 10.69 -4.93
N PRO A 107 -12.39 11.37 -5.99
CA PRO A 107 -11.82 12.72 -5.88
C PRO A 107 -12.83 13.75 -5.38
N GLY A 108 -12.37 14.74 -4.61
CA GLY A 108 -13.16 15.90 -4.17
C GLY A 108 -14.11 15.64 -2.99
N ALA A 109 -14.68 14.44 -2.87
CA ALA A 109 -15.50 14.05 -1.71
C ALA A 109 -15.40 12.53 -1.45
N VAL A 110 -15.38 12.14 -0.18
CA VAL A 110 -15.41 10.72 0.23
C VAL A 110 -16.85 10.20 0.16
N GLU A 111 -17.35 9.99 -1.05
CA GLU A 111 -18.69 9.43 -1.28
C GLU A 111 -18.69 7.90 -1.21
N SER A 112 -17.55 7.27 -1.50
CA SER A 112 -17.36 5.82 -1.52
C SER A 112 -15.91 5.47 -1.20
N LEU A 113 -15.71 4.27 -0.65
CA LEU A 113 -14.39 3.69 -0.40
C LEU A 113 -14.17 2.48 -1.30
N TYR A 114 -13.05 2.50 -2.01
CA TYR A 114 -12.62 1.47 -2.96
C TYR A 114 -11.36 0.80 -2.38
N PRO A 115 -11.50 -0.34 -1.71
CA PRO A 115 -10.35 -1.10 -1.23
C PRO A 115 -9.66 -1.82 -2.40
N THR A 116 -8.34 -1.99 -2.33
CA THR A 116 -7.61 -2.90 -3.21
C THR A 116 -7.82 -4.35 -2.78
N THR A 117 -7.68 -5.30 -3.70
CA THR A 117 -7.81 -6.74 -3.46
C THR A 117 -6.54 -7.42 -2.90
N ASP A 118 -5.73 -6.68 -2.12
CA ASP A 118 -4.53 -7.12 -1.39
C ASP A 118 -3.22 -7.30 -2.21
N PRO A 119 -2.38 -6.25 -2.37
CA PRO A 119 -0.95 -6.46 -2.56
C PRO A 119 -0.32 -7.19 -1.35
N GLU A 120 0.62 -8.07 -1.64
CA GLU A 120 1.51 -8.66 -0.64
C GLU A 120 2.82 -7.87 -0.59
N VAL A 121 3.30 -7.53 0.60
CA VAL A 121 4.61 -6.90 0.82
C VAL A 121 5.52 -7.85 1.57
N LYS A 122 6.72 -8.12 1.04
CA LYS A 122 7.72 -9.01 1.63
C LYS A 122 9.06 -8.29 1.84
N ASN A 123 9.64 -8.43 3.03
CA ASN A 123 10.93 -7.81 3.39
C ASN A 123 12.12 -8.78 3.25
N ASP A 124 12.38 -9.26 2.04
CA ASP A 124 13.43 -10.25 1.77
C ASP A 124 14.53 -9.79 0.79
N GLU A 125 14.52 -8.54 0.34
CA GLU A 125 15.64 -7.98 -0.42
C GLU A 125 16.83 -7.69 0.51
N THR A 126 18.03 -8.03 0.04
CA THR A 126 19.30 -7.85 0.74
C THR A 126 19.92 -6.50 0.44
#